data_AF-A0A934THP6-F1
#
_entry.id   AF-A0A934THP6-F1
#
_cell.length_a   1.000
_cell.length_b   1.000
_cell.length_c   1.000
_cell.angle_alpha   90.00
_cell.angle_beta   90.00
_cell.angle_gamma   90.00
#
_symmetry.space_group_name_H-M   'P 1'
#
loop_
_entity.id
_entity.type
_entity.pdbx_description
1 polymer ?
#
loop_
_entity_poly.entity_id
_entity_poly.type
_entity_poly.pdbx_seq_one_letter_code
_entity_poly.pdbx_strand_id
1 'polypeptide(L)'
;YIVRHGKTMMNTLDRVQGWCDSPLTKEGIDVARYLGYGLSDINFRSAYCSDLRRTRQTTQIVLGAKGQDDIPVTELPGLREACFGSFEADFNHTMWYNAALYLHYTSKEDMIKAIMEKEIGYREVLDAIKVLDKMGMAENFSQVEARTQESLLEIAKKESQEDDANILVVSHGMSILAMLLSLGGDKLFKKPLDNAAVCKVTYQNGKFSVESMADMSYVEKGKIEAEKI
;
A
#
# COMPACT_ATOMS: atom_id res chain seq x y z
N TYR A 1 1.33 -11.59 2.29
CA TYR A 1 2.25 -10.48 2.60
C TYR A 1 1.91 -9.32 1.69
N ILE A 2 1.23 -8.30 2.22
CA ILE A 2 0.83 -7.11 1.46
C ILE A 2 1.88 -6.02 1.71
N VAL A 3 2.45 -5.46 0.65
CA VAL A 3 3.62 -4.58 0.69
C VAL A 3 3.29 -3.26 0.02
N ARG A 4 3.64 -2.13 0.67
CA ARG A 4 3.62 -0.83 -0.02
C ARG A 4 4.81 -0.72 -0.96
N HIS A 5 4.61 -0.24 -2.19
CA HIS A 5 5.71 -0.04 -3.14
C HIS A 5 6.89 0.81 -2.57
N GLY A 6 8.06 0.69 -3.19
CA GLY A 6 9.24 1.48 -2.86
C GLY A 6 9.05 2.98 -3.14
N LYS A 7 9.90 3.82 -2.53
CA LYS A 7 9.82 5.28 -2.66
C LYS A 7 10.00 5.75 -4.11
N THR A 8 9.13 6.64 -4.57
CA THR A 8 9.13 7.19 -5.95
C THR A 8 9.65 8.62 -6.01
N MET A 9 9.93 9.10 -7.23
CA MET A 9 10.24 10.51 -7.48
C MET A 9 9.12 11.44 -6.96
N MET A 10 7.85 11.11 -7.18
CA MET A 10 6.74 11.91 -6.67
C MET A 10 6.63 11.89 -5.15
N ASN A 11 6.95 10.76 -4.49
CA ASN A 11 7.02 10.72 -3.03
C ASN A 11 8.11 11.68 -2.51
N THR A 12 9.27 11.72 -3.16
CA THR A 12 10.36 12.65 -2.80
C THR A 12 10.00 14.11 -3.02
N LEU A 13 9.19 14.40 -4.04
CA LEU A 13 8.73 15.76 -4.35
C LEU A 13 7.48 16.19 -3.56
N ASP A 14 7.02 15.35 -2.62
CA ASP A 14 5.78 15.53 -1.86
C ASP A 14 4.55 15.82 -2.74
N ARG A 15 4.38 15.02 -3.79
CA ARG A 15 3.25 15.11 -4.72
C ARG A 15 2.29 13.94 -4.55
N VAL A 16 1.01 14.23 -4.80
CA VAL A 16 -0.07 13.25 -4.85
C VAL A 16 0.20 12.29 -6.00
N GLN A 17 0.22 11.00 -5.69
CA GLN A 17 0.50 9.93 -6.65
C GLN A 17 -0.55 8.82 -6.51
N GLY A 18 -1.72 9.04 -7.11
CA GLY A 18 -2.77 8.03 -7.20
C GLY A 18 -2.59 7.18 -8.45
N TRP A 19 -3.38 7.46 -9.48
CA TRP A 19 -3.27 6.76 -10.77
C TRP A 19 -2.14 7.31 -11.64
N CYS A 20 -1.66 8.53 -11.38
CA CYS A 20 -0.43 9.00 -12.01
C CYS A 20 0.79 8.20 -11.51
N ASP A 21 1.88 8.25 -12.26
CA ASP A 21 3.04 7.39 -11.98
C ASP A 21 4.38 8.10 -12.14
N SER A 22 5.39 7.56 -11.46
CA SER A 22 6.77 8.06 -11.50
C SER A 22 7.73 6.93 -11.10
N PRO A 23 8.98 6.95 -11.59
CA PRO A 23 9.93 5.89 -11.28
C PRO A 23 10.29 5.83 -9.79
N LEU A 24 10.73 4.66 -9.33
CA LEU A 24 11.37 4.52 -8.03
C LEU A 24 12.65 5.38 -7.96
N THR A 25 12.94 5.94 -6.79
CA THR A 25 14.25 6.57 -6.53
C THR A 25 15.31 5.51 -6.27
N LYS A 26 16.60 5.91 -6.27
CA LYS A 26 17.68 5.02 -5.86
C LYS A 26 17.45 4.44 -4.46
N GLU A 27 17.09 5.31 -3.50
CA GLU A 27 16.71 4.91 -2.14
C GLU A 27 15.54 3.92 -2.15
N GLY A 28 14.49 4.17 -2.94
CA GLY A 28 13.35 3.27 -3.05
C GLY A 28 13.70 1.90 -3.61
N ILE A 29 14.64 1.85 -4.58
CA ILE A 29 15.18 0.60 -5.12
C ILE A 29 15.99 -0.14 -4.04
N ASP A 30 16.87 0.55 -3.32
CA ASP A 30 17.72 -0.06 -2.31
C ASP A 30 16.89 -0.62 -1.14
N VAL A 31 15.88 0.13 -0.67
CA VAL A 31 14.93 -0.33 0.35
C VAL A 31 14.12 -1.54 -0.13
N ALA A 32 13.70 -1.57 -1.40
CA ALA A 32 13.01 -2.74 -1.95
C ALA A 32 13.93 -3.98 -2.04
N ARG A 33 15.24 -3.80 -2.30
CA ARG A 33 16.21 -4.91 -2.22
C ARG A 33 16.36 -5.43 -0.80
N TYR A 34 16.50 -4.53 0.17
CA TYR A 34 16.55 -4.91 1.59
C TYR A 34 15.29 -5.67 2.00
N LEU A 35 14.11 -5.23 1.55
CA LEU A 35 12.89 -5.99 1.78
C LEU A 35 13.00 -7.43 1.22
N GLY A 36 13.47 -7.59 -0.02
CA GLY A 36 13.69 -8.90 -0.62
C GLY A 36 14.63 -9.79 0.20
N TYR A 37 15.78 -9.27 0.63
CA TYR A 37 16.71 -10.00 1.50
C TYR A 37 16.07 -10.36 2.85
N GLY A 38 15.31 -9.46 3.46
CA GLY A 38 14.62 -9.73 4.73
C GLY A 38 13.56 -10.81 4.64
N LEU A 39 12.97 -10.97 3.47
CA LEU A 39 11.98 -12.00 3.14
C LEU A 39 12.61 -13.32 2.68
N SER A 40 13.95 -13.49 2.75
CA SER A 40 14.69 -14.69 2.30
C SER A 40 14.10 -16.01 2.78
N ASP A 41 13.53 -16.04 3.98
CA ASP A 41 13.06 -17.27 4.62
C ASP A 41 11.59 -17.59 4.30
N ILE A 42 10.90 -16.70 3.60
CA ILE A 42 9.47 -16.82 3.26
C ILE A 42 9.31 -17.23 1.80
N ASN A 43 9.09 -18.51 1.49
CA ASN A 43 8.90 -18.94 0.11
C ASN A 43 7.51 -18.54 -0.41
N PHE A 44 7.48 -17.72 -1.46
CA PHE A 44 6.25 -17.31 -2.14
C PHE A 44 5.90 -18.29 -3.26
N ARG A 45 4.62 -18.69 -3.33
CA ARG A 45 4.08 -19.47 -4.45
C ARG A 45 3.88 -18.59 -5.68
N SER A 46 3.35 -17.39 -5.46
CA SER A 46 3.03 -16.43 -6.50
C SER A 46 3.08 -15.00 -5.95
N ALA A 47 3.11 -14.03 -6.86
CA ALA A 47 3.04 -12.62 -6.54
C ALA A 47 1.95 -11.89 -7.33
N TYR A 48 1.41 -10.85 -6.71
CA TYR A 48 0.40 -9.98 -7.29
C TYR A 48 0.82 -8.52 -7.11
N CYS A 49 0.46 -7.67 -8.06
CA CYS A 49 0.65 -6.23 -7.89
C CYS A 49 -0.37 -5.43 -8.70
N SER A 50 -0.46 -4.13 -8.46
CA SER A 50 -1.16 -3.27 -9.41
C SER A 50 -0.37 -3.18 -10.72
N ASP A 51 -1.04 -2.78 -11.80
CA ASP A 51 -0.45 -2.57 -13.12
C ASP A 51 0.36 -1.25 -13.23
N LEU A 52 0.45 -0.46 -12.17
CA LEU A 52 1.29 0.73 -12.11
C LEU A 52 2.77 0.36 -12.04
N ARG A 53 3.62 1.09 -12.77
CA ARG A 53 5.05 0.79 -12.93
C ARG A 53 5.76 0.68 -11.58
N ARG A 54 5.45 1.56 -10.62
CA ARG A 54 6.10 1.54 -9.30
C ARG A 54 5.85 0.25 -8.50
N THR A 55 4.66 -0.35 -8.60
CA THR A 55 4.38 -1.64 -7.95
C THR A 55 5.05 -2.77 -8.71
N ARG A 56 4.98 -2.77 -10.05
CA ARG A 56 5.68 -3.76 -10.90
C ARG A 56 7.18 -3.79 -10.64
N GLN A 57 7.82 -2.62 -10.62
CA GLN A 57 9.25 -2.48 -10.31
C GLN A 57 9.58 -2.97 -8.91
N THR A 58 8.77 -2.61 -7.91
CA THR A 58 8.99 -3.07 -6.54
C THR A 58 8.88 -4.59 -6.44
N THR A 59 7.85 -5.20 -7.05
CA THR A 59 7.68 -6.66 -7.09
C THR A 59 8.90 -7.35 -7.68
N GLN A 60 9.37 -6.90 -8.84
CA GLN A 60 10.53 -7.50 -9.50
C GLN A 60 11.80 -7.38 -8.65
N ILE A 61 12.03 -6.22 -8.01
CA ILE A 61 13.20 -5.99 -7.17
C ILE A 61 13.17 -6.89 -5.94
N VAL A 62 12.03 -6.97 -5.25
CA VAL A 62 11.85 -7.80 -4.06
C VAL A 62 12.09 -9.27 -4.39
N LEU A 63 11.45 -9.78 -5.45
CA LEU A 63 11.60 -11.17 -5.88
C LEU A 63 13.01 -11.49 -6.34
N GLY A 64 13.63 -10.61 -7.14
CA GLY A 64 15.01 -10.80 -7.60
C GLY A 64 16.02 -10.79 -6.47
N ALA A 65 15.89 -9.86 -5.51
CA ALA A 65 16.78 -9.82 -4.34
C ALA A 65 16.63 -11.04 -3.43
N LYS A 66 15.42 -11.61 -3.35
CA LYS A 66 15.15 -12.84 -2.61
C LYS A 66 15.63 -14.12 -3.35
N GLY A 67 15.82 -14.06 -4.67
CA GLY A 67 16.12 -15.22 -5.51
C GLY A 67 14.88 -16.05 -5.90
N GLN A 68 13.73 -15.39 -6.11
CA GLN A 68 12.49 -15.99 -6.62
C GLN A 68 11.97 -15.21 -7.85
N ASP A 69 12.83 -14.98 -8.84
CA ASP A 69 12.52 -14.21 -10.05
C ASP A 69 11.71 -14.98 -11.10
N ASP A 70 11.48 -16.28 -10.89
CA ASP A 70 10.78 -17.20 -11.79
C ASP A 70 9.32 -17.49 -11.39
N ILE A 71 8.86 -17.02 -10.23
CA ILE A 71 7.49 -17.29 -9.78
C ILE A 71 6.44 -16.49 -10.58
N PRO A 72 5.20 -16.97 -10.71
CA PRO A 72 4.15 -16.25 -11.42
C PRO A 72 3.85 -14.88 -10.78
N VAL A 73 3.85 -13.82 -11.60
CA VAL A 73 3.44 -12.47 -11.22
C VAL A 73 2.17 -12.09 -11.98
N THR A 74 1.09 -11.76 -11.28
CA THR A 74 -0.18 -11.32 -11.88
C THR A 74 -0.45 -9.85 -11.55
N GLU A 75 -0.79 -9.06 -12.57
CA GLU A 75 -1.18 -7.66 -12.40
C GLU A 75 -2.71 -7.55 -12.25
N LEU A 76 -3.17 -6.87 -11.20
CA LEU A 76 -4.59 -6.65 -10.91
C LEU A 76 -4.87 -5.14 -10.80
N PRO A 77 -5.63 -4.54 -11.73
CA PRO A 77 -5.99 -3.12 -11.67
C PRO A 77 -6.73 -2.73 -10.38
N GLY A 78 -7.48 -3.66 -9.76
CA GLY A 78 -8.14 -3.41 -8.48
C GLY A 78 -7.19 -3.15 -7.31
N LEU A 79 -5.89 -3.44 -7.46
CA LEU A 79 -4.83 -3.12 -6.49
C LEU A 79 -4.19 -1.73 -6.69
N ARG A 80 -4.63 -0.92 -7.67
CA ARG A 80 -4.13 0.46 -7.90
C ARG A 80 -4.31 1.36 -6.68
N GLU A 81 -3.56 2.46 -6.60
CA GLU A 81 -3.80 3.47 -5.56
C GLU A 81 -5.18 4.11 -5.73
N ALA A 82 -5.70 4.78 -4.71
CA ALA A 82 -6.86 5.66 -4.86
C ALA A 82 -6.63 6.66 -6.01
N CYS A 83 -7.62 6.84 -6.88
CA CYS A 83 -7.63 7.94 -7.84
C CYS A 83 -7.93 9.24 -7.08
N PHE A 84 -7.07 10.24 -7.19
CA PHE A 84 -7.27 11.53 -6.52
C PHE A 84 -7.84 12.60 -7.47
N GLY A 85 -8.24 12.22 -8.69
CA GLY A 85 -8.91 13.10 -9.64
C GLY A 85 -8.08 14.35 -9.98
N SER A 86 -8.65 15.55 -9.80
CA SER A 86 -7.99 16.82 -10.08
C SER A 86 -6.74 17.08 -9.23
N PHE A 87 -6.50 16.31 -8.17
CA PHE A 87 -5.31 16.42 -7.34
C PHE A 87 -4.13 15.57 -7.82
N GLU A 88 -4.31 14.70 -8.83
CA GLU A 88 -3.21 13.89 -9.37
C GLU A 88 -2.02 14.79 -9.77
N ALA A 89 -0.82 14.42 -9.31
CA ALA A 89 0.43 15.16 -9.47
C ALA A 89 0.50 16.56 -8.82
N ASP A 90 -0.54 17.04 -8.13
CA ASP A 90 -0.46 18.26 -7.31
C ASP A 90 0.38 18.02 -6.04
N PHE A 91 0.73 19.08 -5.32
CA PHE A 91 1.40 18.96 -4.02
C PHE A 91 0.48 18.29 -2.99
N ASN A 92 1.01 17.33 -2.23
CA ASN A 92 0.27 16.69 -1.14
C ASN A 92 -0.28 17.74 -0.17
N HIS A 93 0.52 18.73 0.22
CA HIS A 93 0.07 19.85 1.04
C HIS A 93 -1.26 20.43 0.56
N THR A 94 -1.43 20.67 -0.74
CA THR A 94 -2.66 21.26 -1.30
C THR A 94 -3.86 20.35 -1.06
N MET A 95 -3.74 19.07 -1.43
CA MET A 95 -4.83 18.10 -1.26
C MET A 95 -5.18 17.89 0.22
N TRP A 96 -4.19 17.66 1.07
CA TRP A 96 -4.39 17.39 2.50
C TRP A 96 -4.91 18.60 3.26
N TYR A 97 -4.43 19.81 2.93
CA TYR A 97 -4.93 21.05 3.54
C TYR A 97 -6.38 21.32 3.14
N ASN A 98 -6.73 21.13 1.86
CA ASN A 98 -8.11 21.30 1.40
C ASN A 98 -9.05 20.29 2.06
N ALA A 99 -8.64 19.03 2.21
CA ALA A 99 -9.40 18.02 2.95
C ALA A 99 -9.57 18.42 4.43
N ALA A 100 -8.52 18.93 5.08
CA ALA A 100 -8.58 19.40 6.47
C ALA A 100 -9.60 20.54 6.64
N LEU A 101 -9.55 21.56 5.78
CA LEU A 101 -10.51 22.67 5.82
C LEU A 101 -11.94 22.21 5.59
N TYR A 102 -12.15 21.29 4.63
CA TYR A 102 -13.47 20.72 4.36
C TYR A 102 -14.03 19.96 5.58
N LEU A 103 -13.16 19.26 6.30
CA LEU A 103 -13.49 18.54 7.53
C LEU A 103 -13.45 19.43 8.79
N HIS A 104 -13.41 20.76 8.63
CA HIS A 104 -13.44 21.76 9.70
C HIS A 104 -12.21 21.77 10.63
N TYR A 105 -11.06 21.30 10.16
CA TYR A 105 -9.77 21.45 10.83
C TYR A 105 -9.01 22.67 10.32
N THR A 106 -8.23 23.30 11.21
CA THR A 106 -7.44 24.51 10.90
C THR A 106 -6.11 24.22 10.21
N SER A 107 -5.61 22.99 10.30
CA SER A 107 -4.36 22.54 9.69
C SER A 107 -4.42 21.06 9.32
N LYS A 108 -3.53 20.61 8.43
CA LYS A 108 -3.40 19.17 8.12
C LYS A 108 -2.86 18.40 9.33
N GLU A 109 -2.04 19.04 10.15
CA GLU A 109 -1.45 18.46 11.37
C GLU A 109 -2.53 18.15 12.41
N ASP A 110 -3.50 19.06 12.62
CA ASP A 110 -4.63 18.84 13.52
C ASP A 110 -5.51 17.69 13.03
N MET A 111 -5.79 17.65 11.72
CA MET A 111 -6.56 16.56 11.11
C MET A 111 -5.82 15.22 11.24
N ILE A 112 -4.50 15.17 10.97
CA ILE A 112 -3.70 13.95 11.14
C ILE A 112 -3.71 13.48 12.59
N LYS A 113 -3.61 14.40 13.56
CA LYS A 113 -3.73 14.07 14.97
C LYS A 113 -5.08 13.45 15.29
N ALA A 114 -6.18 14.02 14.81
CA ALA A 114 -7.52 13.48 14.97
C ALA A 114 -7.68 12.08 14.36
N ILE A 115 -7.04 11.80 13.21
CA ILE A 115 -6.99 10.45 12.63
C ILE A 115 -6.27 9.47 13.57
N MET A 116 -5.12 9.88 14.11
CA MET A 116 -4.33 9.03 15.01
C MET A 116 -5.02 8.79 16.36
N GLU A 117 -5.78 9.76 16.84
CA GLU A 117 -6.62 9.68 18.05
C GLU A 117 -7.98 8.98 17.78
N LYS A 118 -8.22 8.56 16.52
CA LYS A 118 -9.43 7.87 16.07
C LYS A 118 -10.73 8.69 16.22
N GLU A 119 -10.62 10.01 16.20
CA GLU A 119 -11.78 10.91 16.15
C GLU A 119 -12.43 10.92 14.77
N ILE A 120 -11.59 10.82 13.73
CA ILE A 120 -11.97 10.60 12.33
C ILE A 120 -11.08 9.49 11.75
N GLY A 121 -11.38 9.03 10.53
CA GLY A 121 -10.57 8.06 9.81
C GLY A 121 -10.17 8.53 8.41
N TYR A 122 -9.44 7.66 7.71
CA TYR A 122 -9.12 7.85 6.29
C TYR A 122 -10.36 7.82 5.39
N ARG A 123 -11.49 7.31 5.89
CA ARG A 123 -12.79 7.33 5.21
C ARG A 123 -13.24 8.76 4.95
N GLU A 124 -13.34 9.54 6.01
CA GLU A 124 -13.78 10.94 5.95
C GLU A 124 -12.84 11.76 5.05
N VAL A 125 -11.53 11.48 5.08
CA VAL A 125 -10.54 12.16 4.23
C VAL A 125 -10.74 11.86 2.74
N LEU A 126 -10.83 10.59 2.35
CA LEU A 126 -11.04 10.25 0.93
C LEU A 126 -12.40 10.71 0.42
N ASP A 127 -13.43 10.63 1.26
CA ASP A 127 -14.77 11.11 0.91
C ASP A 127 -14.74 12.63 0.68
N ALA A 128 -14.03 13.39 1.53
CA ALA A 128 -13.80 14.83 1.33
C ALA A 128 -13.02 15.12 0.04
N ILE A 129 -11.94 14.37 -0.24
CA ILE A 129 -11.16 14.55 -1.48
C ILE A 129 -12.03 14.32 -2.71
N LYS A 130 -12.91 13.31 -2.70
CA LYS A 130 -13.85 13.08 -3.81
C LYS A 130 -14.82 14.25 -3.99
N VAL A 131 -15.33 14.85 -2.92
CA VAL A 131 -16.22 16.03 -3.01
C VAL A 131 -15.48 17.24 -3.58
N LEU A 132 -14.20 17.41 -3.22
CA LEU A 132 -13.37 18.53 -3.65
C LEU A 132 -12.82 18.38 -5.08
N ASP A 133 -12.88 17.18 -5.65
CA ASP A 133 -12.42 16.91 -7.01
C ASP A 133 -13.27 17.65 -8.05
N LYS A 134 -12.59 18.43 -8.89
CA LYS A 134 -13.23 19.24 -9.95
C LYS A 134 -13.50 18.46 -11.24
N MET A 135 -12.94 17.25 -11.37
CA MET A 135 -12.99 16.46 -12.59
C MET A 135 -13.95 15.26 -12.49
N GLY A 136 -14.46 14.94 -11.30
CA GLY A 136 -15.37 13.81 -11.06
C GLY A 136 -14.73 12.43 -11.25
N MET A 137 -13.39 12.35 -11.19
CA MET A 137 -12.60 11.13 -11.38
C MET A 137 -12.13 10.52 -10.06
N ALA A 138 -12.10 11.28 -8.97
CA ALA A 138 -11.60 10.82 -7.68
C ALA A 138 -12.47 9.68 -7.09
N GLU A 139 -11.81 8.75 -6.43
CA GLU A 139 -12.46 7.66 -5.68
C GLU A 139 -12.71 8.08 -4.23
N ASN A 140 -13.84 7.66 -3.66
CA ASN A 140 -14.06 7.74 -2.21
C ASN A 140 -13.54 6.47 -1.53
N PHE A 141 -13.59 6.43 -0.19
CA PHE A 141 -13.05 5.29 0.55
C PHE A 141 -13.74 3.97 0.20
N SER A 142 -15.07 3.95 0.16
CA SER A 142 -15.84 2.73 -0.13
C SER A 142 -15.53 2.17 -1.52
N GLN A 143 -15.27 3.03 -2.52
CA GLN A 143 -14.90 2.59 -3.86
C GLN A 143 -13.53 1.91 -3.87
N VAL A 144 -12.53 2.50 -3.19
CA VAL A 144 -11.19 1.92 -3.06
C VAL A 144 -11.25 0.62 -2.26
N GLU A 145 -11.95 0.62 -1.12
CA GLU A 145 -12.16 -0.55 -0.25
C GLU A 145 -12.79 -1.70 -1.04
N ALA A 146 -13.89 -1.45 -1.77
CA ALA A 146 -14.59 -2.47 -2.53
C ALA A 146 -13.68 -3.16 -3.57
N ARG A 147 -13.01 -2.40 -4.44
CA ARG A 147 -12.18 -2.99 -5.51
C ARG A 147 -10.92 -3.69 -4.98
N THR A 148 -10.36 -3.17 -3.89
CA THR A 148 -9.14 -3.74 -3.29
C THR A 148 -9.47 -5.02 -2.53
N GLN A 149 -10.59 -5.07 -1.80
CA GLN A 149 -11.07 -6.28 -1.14
C GLN A 149 -11.57 -7.33 -2.13
N GLU A 150 -12.18 -6.92 -3.25
CA GLU A 150 -12.53 -7.84 -4.34
C GLU A 150 -11.27 -8.51 -4.91
N SER A 151 -10.22 -7.73 -5.20
CA SER A 151 -8.93 -8.27 -5.65
C SER A 151 -8.29 -9.19 -4.60
N LEU A 152 -8.35 -8.80 -3.32
CA LEU A 152 -7.81 -9.63 -2.23
C LEU A 152 -8.57 -10.96 -2.11
N LEU A 153 -9.89 -10.95 -2.30
CA LEU A 153 -10.72 -12.15 -2.30
C LEU A 153 -10.47 -13.03 -3.53
N GLU A 154 -10.26 -12.43 -4.72
CA GLU A 154 -9.86 -13.14 -5.93
C GLU A 154 -8.56 -13.91 -5.70
N ILE A 155 -7.52 -13.22 -5.19
CA ILE A 155 -6.24 -13.83 -4.83
C ILE A 155 -6.45 -14.97 -3.83
N ALA A 156 -7.17 -14.69 -2.73
CA ALA A 156 -7.38 -15.67 -1.68
C ALA A 156 -8.09 -16.93 -2.18
N LYS A 157 -9.17 -16.77 -2.96
CA LYS A 157 -9.90 -17.90 -3.55
C LYS A 157 -9.06 -18.71 -4.52
N LYS A 158 -8.23 -18.05 -5.33
CA LYS A 158 -7.36 -18.73 -6.30
C LYS A 158 -6.25 -19.51 -5.59
N GLU A 159 -5.59 -18.90 -4.62
CA GLU A 159 -4.40 -19.46 -3.98
C GLU A 159 -4.74 -20.47 -2.87
N SER A 160 -5.96 -20.44 -2.32
CA SER A 160 -6.42 -21.37 -1.28
C SER A 160 -7.04 -22.67 -1.83
N GLN A 161 -6.89 -22.99 -3.12
CA GLN A 161 -7.40 -24.24 -3.70
C GLN A 161 -6.53 -25.46 -3.37
N GLU A 162 -5.26 -25.23 -3.06
CA GLU A 162 -4.27 -26.27 -2.78
C GLU A 162 -3.84 -26.24 -1.30
N ASP A 163 -2.58 -26.56 -1.01
CA ASP A 163 -1.97 -26.44 0.31
C ASP A 163 -1.69 -24.97 0.70
N ASP A 164 -1.35 -24.77 1.98
CA ASP A 164 -1.00 -23.47 2.53
C ASP A 164 0.11 -22.78 1.73
N ALA A 165 -0.04 -21.48 1.49
CA ALA A 165 0.87 -20.73 0.65
C ALA A 165 1.17 -19.33 1.20
N ASN A 166 2.40 -18.88 1.02
CA ASN A 166 2.71 -17.46 1.16
C ASN A 166 2.54 -16.78 -0.20
N ILE A 167 1.83 -15.66 -0.20
CA ILE A 167 1.57 -14.85 -1.40
C ILE A 167 2.13 -13.46 -1.17
N LEU A 168 2.88 -12.94 -2.15
CA LEU A 168 3.33 -11.55 -2.16
C LEU A 168 2.28 -10.70 -2.87
N VAL A 169 1.87 -9.58 -2.28
CA VAL A 169 0.94 -8.61 -2.90
C VAL A 169 1.55 -7.23 -2.76
N VAL A 170 1.85 -6.54 -3.86
CA VAL A 170 2.45 -5.19 -3.83
C VAL A 170 1.43 -4.15 -4.29
N SER A 171 1.10 -3.22 -3.41
CA SER A 171 0.09 -2.18 -3.62
C SER A 171 0.58 -0.83 -3.06
N HIS A 172 -0.35 0.05 -2.66
CA HIS A 172 -0.12 1.46 -2.39
C HIS A 172 -0.63 1.87 -1.01
N GLY A 173 -0.23 3.05 -0.56
CA GLY A 173 -0.46 3.48 0.82
C GLY A 173 -1.94 3.51 1.19
N MET A 174 -2.72 4.34 0.49
CA MET A 174 -4.13 4.53 0.82
C MET A 174 -4.96 3.29 0.52
N SER A 175 -4.61 2.57 -0.55
CA SER A 175 -5.30 1.33 -0.95
C SER A 175 -5.08 0.19 0.03
N ILE A 176 -3.89 0.05 0.62
CA ILE A 176 -3.64 -0.95 1.69
C ILE A 176 -4.44 -0.57 2.94
N LEU A 177 -4.52 0.72 3.29
CA LEU A 177 -5.34 1.16 4.42
C LEU A 177 -6.82 0.87 4.17
N ALA A 178 -7.36 1.30 3.03
CA ALA A 178 -8.76 1.04 2.67
C ALA A 178 -9.08 -0.47 2.63
N MET A 179 -8.16 -1.29 2.12
CA MET A 179 -8.30 -2.74 2.05
C MET A 179 -8.40 -3.40 3.44
N LEU A 180 -7.59 -2.94 4.41
CA LEU A 180 -7.35 -3.70 5.65
C LEU A 180 -7.99 -3.12 6.91
N LEU A 181 -8.31 -1.82 6.94
CA LEU A 181 -8.82 -1.20 8.17
C LEU A 181 -10.12 -1.85 8.65
N SER A 182 -11.09 -2.11 7.76
CA SER A 182 -12.35 -2.79 8.12
C SER A 182 -12.20 -4.30 8.39
N LEU A 183 -11.07 -4.89 8.01
CA LEU A 183 -10.72 -6.29 8.30
C LEU A 183 -9.98 -6.45 9.65
N GLY A 184 -10.02 -5.44 10.51
CA GLY A 184 -9.38 -5.43 11.83
C GLY A 184 -7.98 -4.79 11.84
N GLY A 185 -7.51 -4.27 10.70
CA GLY A 185 -6.26 -3.53 10.63
C GLY A 185 -6.28 -2.23 11.42
N ASP A 186 -7.45 -1.64 11.67
CA ASP A 186 -7.65 -0.43 12.49
C ASP A 186 -7.15 -0.58 13.95
N LYS A 187 -7.14 -1.81 14.48
CA LYS A 187 -6.65 -2.12 15.82
C LYS A 187 -5.12 -2.20 15.88
N LEU A 188 -4.50 -2.48 14.73
CA LEU A 188 -3.06 -2.71 14.61
C LEU A 188 -2.31 -1.53 13.99
N PHE A 189 -3.01 -0.66 13.27
CA PHE A 189 -2.43 0.53 12.66
C PHE A 189 -2.10 1.58 13.73
N LYS A 190 -0.81 1.70 14.07
CA LYS A 190 -0.29 2.60 15.11
C LYS A 190 0.65 3.69 14.59
N LYS A 191 1.12 3.54 13.35
CA LYS A 191 2.09 4.43 12.70
C LYS A 191 1.81 4.49 11.20
N PRO A 192 2.22 5.56 10.50
CA PRO A 192 2.09 5.66 9.06
C PRO A 192 2.67 4.45 8.32
N LEU A 193 2.05 4.12 7.18
CA LEU A 193 2.49 3.00 6.35
C LEU A 193 3.64 3.44 5.44
N ASP A 194 4.88 3.25 5.86
CA ASP A 194 6.07 3.64 5.08
C ASP A 194 6.23 2.85 3.77
N ASN A 195 7.00 3.38 2.82
CA ASN A 195 7.36 2.63 1.60
C ASN A 195 8.08 1.32 1.97
N ALA A 196 7.78 0.23 1.26
CA ALA A 196 8.25 -1.13 1.55
C ALA A 196 7.75 -1.75 2.87
N ALA A 197 6.89 -1.07 3.62
CA ALA A 197 6.28 -1.65 4.81
C ALA A 197 5.39 -2.84 4.44
N VAL A 198 5.39 -3.85 5.32
CA VAL A 198 4.67 -5.11 5.15
C VAL A 198 3.47 -5.14 6.11
N CYS A 199 2.30 -5.52 5.59
CA CYS A 199 1.16 -5.96 6.36
C CYS A 199 0.99 -7.47 6.17
N LYS A 200 0.98 -8.22 7.28
CA LYS A 200 0.74 -9.66 7.23
C LYS A 200 -0.75 -9.94 7.44
N VAL A 201 -1.33 -10.69 6.51
CA VAL A 201 -2.73 -11.07 6.50
C VAL A 201 -2.81 -12.56 6.22
N THR A 202 -3.61 -13.28 7.00
CA THR A 202 -3.95 -14.68 6.78
C THR A 202 -5.38 -14.79 6.26
N TYR A 203 -5.61 -15.81 5.44
CA TYR A 203 -6.93 -16.17 4.95
C TYR A 203 -7.15 -17.66 5.22
N GLN A 204 -8.18 -17.97 6.01
CA GLN A 204 -8.50 -19.34 6.38
C GLN A 204 -10.02 -19.49 6.51
N ASN A 205 -10.57 -20.59 5.99
CA ASN A 205 -12.01 -20.90 6.10
C ASN A 205 -12.92 -19.74 5.68
N GLY A 206 -12.56 -19.05 4.60
CA GLY A 206 -13.35 -17.92 4.07
C GLY A 206 -13.20 -16.60 4.81
N LYS A 207 -12.26 -16.49 5.76
CA LYS A 207 -12.09 -15.31 6.61
C LYS A 207 -10.68 -14.76 6.55
N PHE A 208 -10.57 -13.43 6.42
CA PHE A 208 -9.31 -12.71 6.57
C PHE A 208 -9.03 -12.38 8.04
N SER A 209 -7.75 -12.41 8.41
CA SER A 209 -7.25 -11.94 9.70
C SER A 209 -5.99 -11.10 9.45
N VAL A 210 -6.00 -9.84 9.89
CA VAL A 210 -4.81 -8.98 9.83
C VAL A 210 -3.94 -9.27 11.05
N GLU A 211 -2.70 -9.73 10.82
CA GLU A 211 -1.75 -10.10 11.87
C GLU A 211 -0.79 -8.97 12.21
N SER A 212 -0.39 -8.17 11.21
CA SER A 212 0.47 -7.00 11.41
C SER A 212 0.17 -5.90 10.38
N MET A 213 0.47 -4.66 10.75
CA MET A 213 0.36 -3.48 9.89
C MET A 213 1.65 -2.67 9.96
N ALA A 214 2.08 -2.12 8.83
CA ALA A 214 3.23 -1.21 8.73
C ALA A 214 4.55 -1.78 9.32
N ASP A 215 4.80 -3.08 9.12
CA ASP A 215 5.98 -3.76 9.62
C ASP A 215 7.20 -3.44 8.74
N MET A 216 8.22 -2.84 9.34
CA MET A 216 9.50 -2.50 8.68
C MET A 216 10.62 -3.47 9.08
N SER A 217 10.36 -4.43 9.96
CA SER A 217 11.39 -5.36 10.46
C SER A 217 12.01 -6.22 9.36
N TYR A 218 11.26 -6.51 8.28
CA TYR A 218 11.80 -7.18 7.10
C TYR A 218 12.87 -6.33 6.39
N VAL A 219 12.60 -5.03 6.19
CA VAL A 219 13.59 -4.11 5.59
C VAL A 219 14.82 -4.00 6.49
N GLU A 220 14.62 -3.84 7.80
CA GLU A 220 15.70 -3.74 8.78
C GLU A 220 16.58 -5.00 8.79
N LYS A 221 15.95 -6.19 8.83
CA LYS A 221 16.64 -7.48 8.73
C LYS A 221 17.47 -7.56 7.44
N GLY A 222 16.86 -7.27 6.30
CA GLY A 222 17.55 -7.41 5.02
C GLY A 222 18.64 -6.36 4.78
N LYS A 223 18.57 -5.20 5.43
CA LYS A 223 19.68 -4.23 5.47
C LYS A 223 20.90 -4.82 6.20
N ILE A 224 20.68 -5.47 7.34
CA ILE A 224 21.74 -6.16 8.09
C ILE A 224 22.35 -7.29 7.26
N GLU A 225 21.54 -8.06 6.54
CA GLU A 225 22.04 -9.12 5.66
C GLU A 225 22.84 -8.56 4.46
N ALA A 226 22.40 -7.44 3.88
CA ALA A 226 23.12 -6.80 2.77
C ALA A 226 24.52 -6.31 3.15
N GLU A 227 24.75 -5.95 4.42
CA GLU A 227 26.07 -5.55 4.92
C GLU A 227 27.07 -6.72 5.02
N LYS A 228 26.61 -7.96 4.87
CA LYS A 228 27.45 -9.18 4.90
C LYS A 228 27.87 -9.67 3.51
N ILE A 229 27.32 -9.09 2.44
CA ILE A 229 27.56 -9.45 1.03
C ILE A 229 28.60 -8.51 0.43
#